data_AF-A0A4Y2RQB2-F1
#
_entry.id   AF-A0A4Y2RQB2-F1
#
_cell.length_a   1.000
_cell.length_b   1.000
_cell.length_c   1.000
_cell.angle_alpha   90.00
_cell.angle_beta   90.00
_cell.angle_gamma   90.00
#
_symmetry.space_group_name_H-M   'P 1'
#
loop_
_entity.id
_entity.type
_entity.pdbx_description
1 polymer ?
#
loop_
_entity_poly.entity_id
_entity_poly.type
_entity_poly.pdbx_seq_one_letter_code
_entity_poly.pdbx_strand_id
1 'polypeptide(L)'
;MKLWLGRQIFATDNELQTSVQNWLKTQAAAFYDEGIGKLVPHYDKCMNRNGDYVEKYESQLSYVLGTLCNSQETLAIVVHVLVSDADSEIVSEIQDFALNWILLKLLDEKNGSLARFLWEQPPLKLRKIAAKFSSFSSYYIDSLIQCASSLSLEYENCTKCWKKRVSMTEVTLEYRDILEHFKVLLCVEDELCKTIRNHLSSLLAHETKTSIWRDICSNVLS
;
A
#
# COMPACT_ATOMS: atom_id res chain seq x y z
N MET A 1 7.80 39.57 -7.01
CA MET A 1 6.37 39.91 -6.86
C MET A 1 6.02 40.47 -5.48
N LYS A 2 6.19 39.73 -4.36
CA LYS A 2 5.82 40.21 -2.99
C LYS A 2 6.39 41.59 -2.63
N LEU A 3 7.67 41.85 -2.89
CA LEU A 3 8.31 43.15 -2.61
C LEU A 3 7.77 44.30 -3.48
N TRP A 4 7.34 44.00 -4.71
CA TRP A 4 6.77 44.99 -5.62
C TRP A 4 5.33 45.33 -5.24
N LEU A 5 4.51 44.31 -4.94
CA LEU A 5 3.14 44.48 -4.45
C LEU A 5 3.07 45.19 -3.09
N GLY A 6 4.00 44.89 -2.19
CA GLY A 6 4.02 45.46 -0.84
C GLY A 6 4.27 46.98 -0.77
N ARG A 7 4.50 47.64 -1.91
CA ARG A 7 4.68 49.10 -2.02
C ARG A 7 3.57 49.79 -2.81
N GLN A 8 2.55 49.03 -3.21
CA GLN A 8 1.43 49.51 -4.02
C GLN A 8 0.16 49.45 -3.21
N ILE A 9 -0.73 50.42 -3.43
CA ILE A 9 -2.09 50.41 -2.88
C ILE A 9 -3.02 50.49 -4.09
N PHE A 10 -3.96 49.57 -4.18
CA PHE A 10 -4.93 49.50 -5.27
C PHE A 10 -6.32 49.76 -4.70
N ALA A 11 -7.09 50.62 -5.37
CA ALA A 11 -8.43 50.97 -4.92
C ALA A 11 -9.47 49.93 -5.36
N THR A 12 -9.18 49.15 -6.40
CA THR A 12 -10.09 48.13 -6.96
C THR A 12 -9.34 46.91 -7.48
N ASP A 13 -10.04 45.77 -7.56
CA ASP A 13 -9.48 44.52 -8.07
C ASP A 13 -9.08 44.62 -9.55
N ASN A 14 -9.82 45.40 -10.37
CA ASN A 14 -9.49 45.63 -11.77
C ASN A 14 -8.16 46.37 -11.93
N GLU A 15 -7.87 47.32 -11.03
CA GLU A 15 -6.62 48.06 -11.01
C GLU A 15 -5.45 47.16 -10.61
N LEU A 16 -5.63 46.33 -9.58
CA LEU A 16 -4.66 45.31 -9.17
C LEU A 16 -4.36 44.35 -10.33
N GLN A 17 -5.40 43.81 -10.98
CA GLN A 17 -5.25 42.84 -12.06
C GLN A 17 -4.49 43.44 -13.25
N THR A 18 -4.84 44.66 -13.66
CA THR A 18 -4.18 45.37 -14.76
C THR A 18 -2.72 45.68 -14.43
N SER A 19 -2.45 46.13 -13.20
CA SER A 19 -1.09 46.46 -12.75
C SER A 19 -0.19 45.21 -12.65
N VAL A 20 -0.71 44.11 -12.11
CA VAL A 20 0.00 42.82 -12.06
C VAL A 20 0.30 42.29 -13.46
N GLN A 21 -0.67 42.35 -14.39
CA GLN A 21 -0.45 41.91 -15.77
C GLN A 21 0.63 42.71 -16.48
N ASN A 22 0.63 44.04 -16.31
CA ASN A 22 1.66 44.90 -16.89
C ASN A 22 3.04 44.63 -16.27
N TRP A 23 3.11 44.46 -14.95
CA TRP A 23 4.35 44.09 -14.27
C TRP A 23 4.91 42.77 -14.80
N LEU A 24 4.09 41.71 -14.89
CA LEU A 24 4.54 40.41 -15.42
C LEU A 24 5.08 40.52 -16.86
N LYS A 25 4.42 41.32 -17.72
CA LYS A 25 4.90 41.59 -19.09
C LYS A 25 6.30 42.25 -19.10
N THR A 26 6.60 43.13 -18.15
CA THR A 26 7.94 43.76 -18.04
C THR A 26 9.02 42.83 -17.49
N GLN A 27 8.64 41.78 -16.76
CA GLN A 27 9.59 40.84 -16.15
C GLN A 27 9.92 39.65 -17.07
N ALA A 28 9.07 39.36 -18.06
CA ALA A 28 8.96 38.05 -18.69
C ALA A 28 10.29 37.46 -19.14
N ALA A 29 11.10 38.13 -19.96
CA ALA A 29 12.33 37.51 -20.48
C ALA A 29 13.38 37.23 -19.38
N ALA A 30 13.85 38.28 -18.69
CA ALA A 30 14.95 38.13 -17.74
C ALA A 30 14.56 37.35 -16.46
N PHE A 31 13.31 37.46 -16.00
CA PHE A 31 12.85 36.75 -14.79
C PHE A 31 12.71 35.25 -15.03
N TYR A 32 12.17 34.84 -16.19
CA TYR A 32 12.08 33.42 -16.52
C TYR A 32 13.47 32.84 -16.83
N ASP A 33 14.34 33.57 -17.51
CA ASP A 33 15.72 33.13 -17.78
C ASP A 33 16.54 32.98 -16.48
N GLU A 34 16.45 33.93 -15.55
CA GLU A 34 17.13 33.85 -14.24
C GLU A 34 16.53 32.73 -13.37
N GLY A 35 15.20 32.57 -13.39
CA GLY A 35 14.51 31.50 -12.68
C GLY A 35 14.89 30.11 -13.18
N ILE A 36 14.96 29.93 -14.51
CA ILE A 36 15.39 28.68 -15.15
C ILE A 36 16.89 28.45 -14.89
N GLY A 37 17.72 29.47 -14.96
CA GLY A 37 19.15 29.39 -14.62
C GLY A 37 19.42 28.98 -13.17
N LYS A 38 18.50 29.29 -12.25
CA LYS A 38 18.58 28.88 -10.82
C LYS A 38 18.09 27.45 -10.56
N LEU A 39 17.39 26.81 -11.50
CA LEU A 39 16.97 25.42 -11.34
C LEU A 39 18.17 24.48 -11.28
N VAL A 40 19.17 24.67 -12.14
CA VAL A 40 20.38 23.82 -12.18
C VAL A 40 21.11 23.78 -10.83
N PRO A 41 21.47 24.91 -10.19
CA PRO A 41 22.09 24.87 -8.86
C PRO A 41 21.15 24.41 -7.74
N HIS A 42 19.82 24.55 -7.90
CA HIS A 42 18.86 23.94 -6.96
C HIS A 42 18.83 22.41 -7.06
N TYR A 43 18.84 21.87 -8.28
CA TYR A 43 18.94 20.43 -8.52
C TYR A 43 20.30 19.90 -8.06
N ASP A 44 21.38 20.61 -8.36
CA ASP A 44 22.73 20.23 -7.93
C ASP A 44 22.85 20.27 -6.40
N LYS A 45 22.22 21.25 -5.72
CA LYS A 45 22.13 21.29 -4.25
C LYS A 45 21.25 20.17 -3.66
N CYS A 46 20.23 19.71 -4.39
CA CYS A 46 19.41 18.56 -4.01
C CYS A 46 20.19 17.25 -4.16
N MET A 47 20.91 17.08 -5.26
CA MET A 47 21.74 15.91 -5.54
C MET A 47 22.97 15.83 -4.63
N ASN A 48 23.68 16.95 -4.42
CA ASN A 48 24.88 17.02 -3.60
C ASN A 48 24.60 16.95 -2.08
N ARG A 49 23.33 16.97 -1.68
CA ARG A 49 22.88 16.67 -0.31
C ARG A 49 22.34 15.25 -0.16
N ASN A 50 22.55 14.37 -1.14
CA ASN A 50 22.16 12.96 -1.08
C ASN A 50 20.68 12.71 -0.68
N GLY A 51 19.76 13.64 -0.97
CA GLY A 51 18.36 13.44 -0.57
C GLY A 51 18.05 13.69 0.91
N ASP A 52 18.87 14.44 1.65
CA ASP A 52 18.66 14.86 3.05
C ASP A 52 17.23 15.42 3.34
N TYR A 53 16.56 16.00 2.34
CA TYR A 53 15.15 16.38 2.44
C TYR A 53 14.19 15.19 2.36
N VAL A 54 14.42 14.24 1.46
CA VAL A 54 13.64 13.00 1.32
C VAL A 54 13.84 12.15 2.57
N GLU A 55 15.08 11.92 3.01
CA GLU A 55 15.39 11.16 4.24
C GLU A 55 14.73 11.78 5.48
N LYS A 56 14.68 13.12 5.58
CA LYS A 56 13.99 13.80 6.68
C LYS A 56 12.48 13.59 6.65
N TYR A 57 11.84 13.66 5.47
CA TYR A 57 10.40 13.41 5.34
C TYR A 57 10.07 11.93 5.54
N GLU A 58 10.87 11.01 5.00
CA GLU A 58 10.72 9.57 5.22
C GLU A 58 10.90 9.21 6.71
N SER A 59 11.86 9.83 7.39
CA SER A 59 12.06 9.66 8.83
C SER A 59 10.88 10.20 9.66
N GLN A 60 10.35 11.37 9.30
CA GLN A 60 9.17 11.95 9.95
C GLN A 60 7.90 11.13 9.69
N LEU A 61 7.67 10.69 8.44
CA LEU A 61 6.54 9.84 8.09
C LEU A 61 6.66 8.47 8.75
N SER A 62 7.85 7.89 8.82
CA SER A 62 8.11 6.63 9.55
C SER A 62 7.82 6.78 11.04
N TYR A 63 8.21 7.91 11.66
CA TYR A 63 7.86 8.21 13.05
C TYR A 63 6.34 8.32 13.26
N VAL A 64 5.66 9.08 12.38
CA VAL A 64 4.20 9.25 12.43
C VAL A 64 3.48 7.92 12.23
N LEU A 65 3.86 7.13 11.22
CA LEU A 65 3.31 5.79 10.98
C LEU A 65 3.58 4.86 12.17
N GLY A 66 4.79 4.90 12.73
CA GLY A 66 5.14 4.18 13.96
C GLY A 66 4.25 4.57 15.13
N THR A 67 3.91 5.86 15.29
CA THR A 67 2.99 6.32 16.33
C THR A 67 1.55 5.90 16.05
N LEU A 68 1.10 5.98 14.80
CA LEU A 68 -0.22 5.53 14.36
C LEU A 68 -0.38 4.01 14.46
N CYS A 69 0.70 3.24 14.50
CA CYS A 69 0.63 1.80 14.68
C CYS A 69 0.53 1.37 16.16
N ASN A 70 0.48 2.31 17.11
CA ASN A 70 0.38 2.01 18.54
C ASN A 70 -1.05 1.69 19.02
N SER A 71 -2.08 1.94 18.20
CA SER A 71 -3.46 1.58 18.52
C SER A 71 -4.20 1.03 17.29
N GLN A 72 -5.22 0.22 17.55
CA GLN A 72 -6.03 -0.43 16.50
C GLN A 72 -6.84 0.60 15.69
N GLU A 73 -7.27 1.69 16.33
CA GLU A 73 -8.04 2.76 15.72
C GLU A 73 -7.21 3.54 14.70
N THR A 74 -5.96 3.86 15.02
CA THR A 74 -5.06 4.58 14.11
C THR A 74 -4.54 3.71 12.97
N LEU A 75 -4.36 2.40 13.18
CA LEU A 75 -4.10 1.44 12.10
C LEU A 75 -5.27 1.36 11.11
N ALA A 76 -6.50 1.45 11.60
CA ALA A 76 -7.69 1.48 10.74
C ALA A 76 -7.69 2.70 9.80
N ILE A 77 -7.22 3.86 10.27
CA ILE A 77 -7.06 5.06 9.43
C ILE A 77 -6.10 4.77 8.27
N VAL A 78 -4.95 4.16 8.55
CA VAL A 78 -3.94 3.85 7.52
C VAL A 78 -4.50 2.89 6.46
N VAL A 79 -5.23 1.84 6.88
CA VAL A 79 -5.92 0.93 5.95
C VAL A 79 -6.96 1.67 5.11
N HIS A 80 -7.72 2.58 5.72
CA HIS A 80 -8.70 3.40 4.98
C HIS A 80 -8.02 4.30 3.95
N VAL A 81 -6.86 4.90 4.28
CA VAL A 81 -6.07 5.69 3.33
C VAL A 81 -5.59 4.83 2.16
N LEU A 82 -5.10 3.62 2.41
CA LEU A 82 -4.65 2.71 1.34
C LEU A 82 -5.76 2.30 0.38
N VAL A 83 -6.98 2.10 0.91
CA VAL A 83 -8.16 1.69 0.13
C VAL A 83 -8.78 2.88 -0.64
N SER A 84 -8.55 4.12 -0.20
CA SER A 84 -9.10 5.31 -0.86
C SER A 84 -8.52 5.55 -2.26
N ASP A 85 -9.29 6.21 -3.12
CA ASP A 85 -8.83 6.60 -4.45
C ASP A 85 -7.72 7.66 -4.37
N ALA A 86 -6.78 7.60 -5.30
CA ALA A 86 -5.68 8.56 -5.38
C ALA A 86 -6.04 9.65 -6.40
N ASP A 87 -6.59 10.76 -5.92
CA ASP A 87 -6.99 11.88 -6.78
C ASP A 87 -5.80 12.79 -7.18
N SER A 88 -4.60 12.52 -6.66
CA SER A 88 -3.38 13.25 -7.01
C SER A 88 -2.14 12.36 -6.89
N GLU A 89 -1.08 12.71 -7.63
CA GLU A 89 0.22 12.06 -7.59
C GLU A 89 0.80 12.02 -6.17
N ILE A 90 0.69 13.13 -5.42
CA ILE A 90 1.12 13.23 -4.02
C ILE A 90 0.40 12.19 -3.14
N VAL A 91 -0.91 11.99 -3.33
CA VAL A 91 -1.67 10.99 -2.57
C VAL A 91 -1.21 9.58 -2.91
N SER A 92 -0.90 9.31 -4.19
CA SER A 92 -0.34 8.02 -4.62
C SER A 92 1.01 7.75 -3.95
N GLU A 93 1.93 8.73 -3.95
CA GLU A 93 3.24 8.61 -3.31
C GLU A 93 3.13 8.34 -1.80
N ILE A 94 2.20 9.03 -1.11
CA ILE A 94 1.93 8.80 0.32
C ILE A 94 1.42 7.39 0.56
N GLN A 95 0.53 6.89 -0.30
CA GLN A 95 -0.02 5.54 -0.19
C GLN A 95 1.06 4.48 -0.46
N ASP A 96 1.90 4.65 -1.47
CA ASP A 96 3.02 3.76 -1.77
C ASP A 96 4.03 3.73 -0.62
N PHE A 97 4.37 4.89 -0.06
CA PHE A 97 5.24 4.99 1.11
C PHE A 97 4.62 4.26 2.32
N ALA A 98 3.35 4.53 2.63
CA ALA A 98 2.66 3.92 3.75
C ALA A 98 2.60 2.40 3.61
N LEU A 99 2.33 1.90 2.40
CA LEU A 99 2.32 0.47 2.13
C LEU A 99 3.70 -0.15 2.31
N ASN A 100 4.73 0.43 1.69
CA ASN A 100 6.09 -0.11 1.78
C ASN A 100 6.57 -0.15 3.23
N TRP A 101 6.26 0.89 4.01
CA TRP A 101 6.54 0.90 5.43
C TRP A 101 5.83 -0.25 6.18
N ILE A 102 4.54 -0.49 5.91
CA ILE A 102 3.79 -1.60 6.50
C ILE A 102 4.40 -2.94 6.12
N LEU A 103 4.71 -3.16 4.83
CA LEU A 103 5.31 -4.41 4.37
C LEU A 103 6.66 -4.67 5.04
N LEU A 104 7.51 -3.65 5.15
CA LEU A 104 8.79 -3.76 5.88
C LEU A 104 8.56 -4.12 7.34
N LYS A 105 7.52 -3.58 7.99
CA LYS A 105 7.18 -3.95 9.38
C LYS A 105 6.56 -5.33 9.51
N LEU A 106 5.79 -5.79 8.53
CA LEU A 106 5.22 -7.15 8.51
C LEU A 106 6.28 -8.21 8.28
N LEU A 107 7.31 -7.90 7.48
CA LEU A 107 8.46 -8.77 7.25
C LEU A 107 9.42 -8.80 8.46
N ASP A 108 9.40 -7.76 9.30
CA ASP A 108 10.10 -7.75 10.59
C ASP A 108 9.31 -8.61 11.61
N GLU A 109 9.80 -9.83 11.86
CA GLU A 109 9.19 -10.88 12.70
C GLU A 109 8.74 -10.41 14.10
N LYS A 110 9.22 -9.25 14.56
CA LYS A 110 8.86 -8.65 15.85
C LYS A 110 7.47 -8.01 15.89
N ASN A 111 6.80 -7.79 14.75
CA ASN A 111 5.53 -7.05 14.69
C ASN A 111 4.28 -7.94 14.55
N GLY A 112 4.17 -8.97 15.39
CA GLY A 112 2.99 -9.86 15.42
C GLY A 112 1.66 -9.14 15.64
N SER A 113 1.65 -7.96 16.29
CA SER A 113 0.46 -7.12 16.47
C SER A 113 -0.05 -6.54 15.15
N LEU A 114 0.85 -6.11 14.24
CA LEU A 114 0.48 -5.57 12.94
C LEU A 114 -0.05 -6.66 12.02
N ALA A 115 0.60 -7.84 12.03
CA ALA A 115 0.12 -9.00 11.31
C ALA A 115 -1.27 -9.43 11.79
N ARG A 116 -1.49 -9.51 13.12
CA ARG A 116 -2.82 -9.79 13.70
C ARG A 116 -3.86 -8.77 13.22
N PHE A 117 -3.55 -7.49 13.33
CA PHE A 117 -4.46 -6.42 12.90
C PHE A 117 -4.82 -6.52 11.41
N LEU A 118 -3.84 -6.81 10.55
CA LEU A 118 -4.05 -6.96 9.11
C LEU A 118 -5.03 -8.10 8.82
N TRP A 119 -4.84 -9.25 9.46
CA TRP A 119 -5.69 -10.43 9.29
C TRP A 119 -7.06 -10.31 9.95
N GLU A 120 -7.24 -9.39 10.90
CA GLU A 120 -8.56 -9.01 11.42
C GLU A 120 -9.38 -8.15 10.43
N GLN A 121 -8.76 -7.60 9.37
CA GLN A 121 -9.49 -6.82 8.38
C GLN A 121 -10.36 -7.71 7.48
N PRO A 122 -11.56 -7.22 7.05
CA PRO A 122 -12.39 -7.94 6.11
C PRO A 122 -11.64 -8.31 4.82
N PRO A 123 -11.76 -9.55 4.30
CA PRO A 123 -11.05 -9.98 3.09
C PRO A 123 -11.28 -9.07 1.88
N LEU A 124 -12.46 -8.47 1.76
CA LEU A 124 -12.78 -7.51 0.70
C LEU A 124 -11.94 -6.23 0.78
N LYS A 125 -11.59 -5.75 1.97
CA LYS A 125 -10.70 -4.59 2.12
C LYS A 125 -9.28 -4.95 1.69
N LEU A 126 -8.76 -6.10 2.16
CA LEU A 126 -7.43 -6.57 1.79
C LEU A 126 -7.30 -6.82 0.29
N ARG A 127 -8.34 -7.35 -0.34
CA ARG A 127 -8.41 -7.51 -1.79
C ARG A 127 -8.31 -6.18 -2.53
N LYS A 128 -8.99 -5.13 -2.08
CA LYS A 128 -8.89 -3.81 -2.71
C LYS A 128 -7.46 -3.27 -2.67
N ILE A 129 -6.76 -3.46 -1.54
CA ILE A 129 -5.34 -3.12 -1.42
C ILE A 129 -4.50 -3.96 -2.39
N ALA A 130 -4.72 -5.27 -2.45
CA ALA A 130 -3.99 -6.16 -3.35
C ALA A 130 -4.22 -5.86 -4.84
N ALA A 131 -5.41 -5.41 -5.22
CA ALA A 131 -5.71 -5.01 -6.60
C ALA A 131 -5.01 -3.71 -6.99
N LYS A 132 -4.77 -2.82 -6.01
CA LYS A 132 -4.12 -1.53 -6.21
C LYS A 132 -2.59 -1.62 -6.15
N PHE A 133 -2.05 -2.47 -5.27
CA PHE A 133 -0.63 -2.55 -5.02
C PHE A 133 -0.10 -3.98 -5.21
N SER A 134 0.70 -4.17 -6.27
CA SER A 134 1.26 -5.48 -6.64
C SER A 134 2.16 -6.07 -5.56
N SER A 135 2.96 -5.24 -4.88
CA SER A 135 3.84 -5.65 -3.77
C SER A 135 3.04 -6.24 -2.61
N PHE A 136 1.90 -5.64 -2.25
CA PHE A 136 0.99 -6.19 -1.26
C PHE A 136 0.33 -7.48 -1.75
N SER A 137 -0.05 -7.54 -3.04
CA SER A 137 -0.66 -8.74 -3.61
C SER A 137 0.25 -9.97 -3.44
N SER A 138 1.56 -9.83 -3.72
CA SER A 138 2.53 -10.90 -3.58
C SER A 138 2.64 -11.35 -2.12
N TYR A 139 2.87 -10.40 -1.20
CA TYR A 139 2.92 -10.69 0.24
C TYR A 139 1.66 -11.41 0.73
N TYR A 140 0.48 -10.93 0.32
CA TYR A 140 -0.80 -11.45 0.76
C TYR A 140 -1.03 -12.89 0.27
N ILE A 141 -0.71 -13.17 -1.00
CA ILE A 141 -0.82 -14.51 -1.58
C ILE A 141 0.20 -15.47 -0.92
N ASP A 142 1.46 -15.05 -0.79
CA ASP A 142 2.51 -15.85 -0.18
C ASP A 142 2.17 -16.20 1.28
N SER A 143 1.62 -15.24 2.02
CA SER A 143 1.19 -15.45 3.41
C SER A 143 0.01 -16.43 3.50
N LEU A 144 -0.97 -16.36 2.59
CA LEU A 144 -2.06 -17.35 2.51
C LEU A 144 -1.52 -18.74 2.18
N ILE A 145 -0.52 -18.81 1.28
CA ILE A 145 0.13 -20.07 0.89
C ILE A 145 0.86 -20.69 2.08
N GLN A 146 1.61 -19.90 2.81
CA GLN A 146 2.30 -20.33 4.02
C GLN A 146 1.32 -20.80 5.09
N CYS A 147 0.23 -20.05 5.33
CA CYS A 147 -0.81 -20.43 6.27
C CYS A 147 -1.44 -21.78 5.89
N ALA A 148 -1.84 -21.97 4.63
CA ALA A 148 -2.42 -23.22 4.16
C ALA A 148 -1.44 -24.39 4.29
N SER A 149 -0.17 -24.19 3.92
CA SER A 149 0.87 -25.22 3.98
C SER A 149 1.21 -25.65 5.41
N SER A 150 0.97 -24.78 6.38
CA SER A 150 1.20 -25.07 7.80
C SER A 150 0.14 -26.00 8.41
N LEU A 151 -1.05 -26.10 7.81
CA LEU A 151 -2.14 -26.94 8.29
C LEU A 151 -1.80 -28.44 8.12
N SER A 152 -2.34 -29.26 9.02
CA SER A 152 -2.26 -30.71 8.96
C SER A 152 -3.62 -31.33 8.67
N LEU A 153 -3.60 -32.41 7.90
CA LEU A 153 -4.77 -33.20 7.60
C LEU A 153 -5.13 -34.06 8.82
N GLU A 154 -6.36 -33.91 9.29
CA GLU A 154 -6.93 -34.69 10.39
C GLU A 154 -8.28 -35.30 9.98
N TYR A 155 -8.69 -36.33 10.73
CA TYR A 155 -9.99 -36.99 10.55
C TYR A 155 -10.76 -36.93 11.85
N GLU A 156 -11.90 -36.24 11.83
CA GLU A 156 -12.80 -36.11 12.97
C GLU A 156 -14.15 -36.70 12.59
N ASN A 157 -14.61 -37.72 13.33
CA ASN A 157 -15.84 -38.46 13.02
C ASN A 157 -15.92 -38.92 11.54
N CYS A 158 -14.82 -39.47 11.02
CA CYS A 158 -14.68 -39.90 9.61
C CYS A 158 -14.80 -38.77 8.57
N THR A 159 -14.82 -37.51 8.99
CA THR A 159 -14.84 -36.34 8.11
C THR A 159 -13.43 -35.76 7.97
N LYS A 160 -13.02 -35.48 6.74
CA LYS A 160 -11.74 -34.86 6.41
C LYS A 160 -11.71 -33.40 6.90
N CYS A 161 -10.73 -32.99 7.70
CA CYS A 161 -10.58 -31.60 8.12
C CYS A 161 -9.10 -31.14 8.14
N TRP A 162 -8.86 -29.86 7.86
CA TRP A 162 -7.54 -29.25 7.96
C TRP A 162 -7.46 -28.43 9.24
N LYS A 163 -6.53 -28.79 10.13
CA LYS A 163 -6.37 -28.14 11.44
C LYS A 163 -4.94 -27.62 11.63
N LYS A 164 -4.79 -26.66 12.54
CA LYS A 164 -3.48 -26.11 12.91
C LYS A 164 -2.68 -27.16 13.67
N ARG A 165 -1.36 -27.24 13.41
CA ARG A 165 -0.47 -28.07 14.23
C ARG A 165 -0.38 -27.47 15.63
N VAL A 166 -0.56 -28.30 16.65
CA VAL A 166 -0.57 -27.91 18.07
C VAL A 166 0.83 -27.45 18.49
N SER A 167 1.14 -26.15 18.30
CA SER A 167 2.22 -25.36 18.93
C SER A 167 2.50 -24.02 18.23
N MET A 168 1.75 -23.63 17.20
CA MET A 168 2.06 -22.40 16.46
C MET A 168 1.70 -21.15 17.28
N THR A 169 2.73 -20.45 17.77
CA THR A 169 2.62 -19.13 18.42
C THR A 169 2.41 -17.99 17.42
N GLU A 170 2.55 -18.26 16.13
CA GLU A 170 2.35 -17.32 15.04
C GLU A 170 0.86 -17.13 14.71
N VAL A 171 0.52 -15.92 14.23
CA VAL A 171 -0.81 -15.60 13.69
C VAL A 171 -1.01 -16.44 12.43
N THR A 172 -1.69 -17.56 12.59
CA THR A 172 -2.02 -18.49 11.50
C THR A 172 -3.52 -18.49 11.28
N LEU A 173 -3.96 -18.54 10.03
CA LEU A 173 -5.37 -18.58 9.68
C LEU A 173 -5.94 -20.00 9.79
N GLU A 174 -7.23 -20.12 10.07
CA GLU A 174 -7.93 -21.40 9.95
C GLU A 174 -8.26 -21.71 8.50
N TYR A 175 -8.49 -22.98 8.18
CA TYR A 175 -8.83 -23.42 6.82
C TYR A 175 -10.03 -22.67 6.22
N ARG A 176 -11.08 -22.44 7.03
CA ARG A 176 -12.27 -21.69 6.61
C ARG A 176 -11.93 -20.26 6.21
N ASP A 177 -11.10 -19.59 6.98
CA ASP A 177 -10.74 -18.19 6.73
C ASP A 177 -9.90 -18.09 5.46
N ILE A 178 -8.94 -18.99 5.28
CA ILE A 178 -8.13 -19.10 4.05
C ILE A 178 -9.03 -19.26 2.82
N LEU A 179 -10.04 -20.14 2.88
CA LEU A 179 -11.00 -20.32 1.79
C LEU A 179 -11.76 -19.02 1.49
N GLU A 180 -12.21 -18.31 2.52
CA GLU A 180 -12.92 -17.05 2.35
C GLU A 180 -12.06 -15.97 1.68
N HIS A 181 -10.79 -15.88 2.09
CA HIS A 181 -9.82 -14.98 1.45
C HIS A 181 -9.62 -15.30 -0.04
N PHE A 182 -9.44 -16.58 -0.40
CA PHE A 182 -9.30 -17.00 -1.80
C PHE A 182 -10.59 -16.77 -2.62
N LYS A 183 -11.76 -17.06 -2.06
CA LYS A 183 -13.06 -16.76 -2.71
C LYS A 183 -13.20 -15.29 -3.02
N VAL A 184 -12.91 -14.44 -2.05
CA VAL A 184 -12.96 -13.00 -2.25
C VAL A 184 -11.94 -12.57 -3.29
N LEU A 185 -10.70 -13.04 -3.22
CA LEU A 185 -9.67 -12.71 -4.21
C LEU A 185 -10.09 -13.04 -5.66
N LEU A 186 -10.80 -14.15 -5.85
CA LEU A 186 -11.26 -14.64 -7.16
C LEU A 186 -12.66 -14.14 -7.58
N CYS A 187 -13.33 -13.30 -6.77
CA CYS A 187 -14.73 -12.93 -7.02
C CYS A 187 -14.96 -11.92 -8.16
N VAL A 188 -13.93 -11.21 -8.64
CA VAL A 188 -14.04 -10.34 -9.84
C VAL A 188 -12.98 -10.74 -10.84
N GLU A 189 -13.36 -10.81 -12.11
CA GLU A 189 -12.49 -11.15 -13.24
C GLU A 189 -11.57 -9.97 -13.61
N ASP A 190 -10.51 -9.79 -12.84
CA ASP A 190 -9.45 -8.79 -13.05
C ASP A 190 -8.05 -9.44 -13.19
N GLU A 191 -7.02 -8.63 -13.41
CA GLU A 191 -5.64 -9.11 -13.55
C GLU A 191 -5.11 -9.80 -12.29
N LEU A 192 -5.56 -9.36 -11.10
CA LEU A 192 -5.23 -10.01 -9.83
C LEU A 192 -5.78 -11.44 -9.80
N CYS A 193 -7.06 -11.60 -10.13
CA CYS A 193 -7.71 -12.91 -10.21
C CYS A 193 -7.01 -13.85 -11.20
N LYS A 194 -6.67 -13.37 -12.40
CA LYS A 194 -5.91 -14.17 -13.39
C LYS A 194 -4.56 -14.62 -12.85
N THR A 195 -3.83 -13.71 -12.20
CA THR A 195 -2.52 -14.00 -11.59
C THR A 195 -2.63 -15.08 -10.53
N ILE A 196 -3.65 -14.99 -9.66
CA ILE A 196 -3.88 -15.97 -8.60
C ILE A 196 -4.27 -17.34 -9.18
N ARG A 197 -5.15 -17.39 -10.19
CA ARG A 197 -5.51 -18.66 -10.85
C ARG A 197 -4.30 -19.35 -11.47
N ASN A 198 -3.41 -18.59 -12.10
CA ASN A 198 -2.18 -19.13 -12.65
C ASN A 198 -1.27 -19.71 -11.55
N HIS A 199 -1.12 -19.00 -10.42
CA HIS A 199 -0.38 -19.51 -9.28
C HIS A 199 -0.99 -20.79 -8.68
N LEU A 200 -2.31 -20.81 -8.45
CA LEU A 200 -3.01 -21.99 -7.93
C LEU A 200 -2.88 -23.19 -8.89
N SER A 201 -2.98 -22.94 -10.20
CA SER A 201 -2.80 -23.99 -11.22
C SER A 201 -1.37 -24.56 -11.21
N SER A 202 -0.36 -23.70 -11.01
CA SER A 202 1.04 -24.11 -10.85
C SER A 202 1.24 -24.99 -9.61
N LEU A 203 0.65 -24.60 -8.47
CA LEU A 203 0.71 -25.38 -7.23
C LEU A 203 0.08 -26.78 -7.43
N LEU A 204 -1.08 -26.86 -8.10
CA LEU A 204 -1.75 -28.13 -8.39
C LEU A 204 -0.93 -29.08 -9.26
N ALA A 205 -0.11 -28.55 -10.18
CA ALA A 205 0.67 -29.36 -11.12
C ALA A 205 1.69 -30.28 -10.43
N HIS A 206 2.11 -29.94 -9.21
CA HIS A 206 3.14 -30.66 -8.45
C HIS A 206 2.59 -31.43 -7.23
N GLU A 207 1.25 -31.50 -7.07
CA GLU A 207 0.60 -31.91 -5.81
C GLU A 207 -0.08 -33.30 -5.83
N THR A 208 0.02 -34.02 -4.72
CA THR A 208 -0.56 -35.37 -4.55
C THR A 208 -2.09 -35.36 -4.38
N LYS A 209 -2.75 -36.53 -4.46
CA LYS A 209 -4.23 -36.67 -4.32
C LYS A 209 -4.77 -36.16 -2.98
N THR A 210 -3.95 -36.11 -1.93
CA THR A 210 -4.33 -35.70 -0.58
C THR A 210 -3.93 -34.25 -0.25
N SER A 211 -3.56 -33.47 -1.26
CA SER A 211 -3.15 -32.08 -1.12
C SER A 211 -4.25 -31.15 -0.60
N ILE A 212 -3.87 -30.19 0.24
CA ILE A 212 -4.75 -29.08 0.64
C ILE A 212 -5.15 -28.22 -0.55
N TRP A 213 -4.27 -28.07 -1.55
CA TRP A 213 -4.50 -27.23 -2.73
C TRP A 213 -5.61 -27.76 -3.62
N ARG A 214 -5.78 -29.09 -3.71
CA ARG A 214 -6.93 -29.68 -4.41
C ARG A 214 -8.24 -29.33 -3.74
N ASP A 215 -8.28 -29.40 -2.41
CA ASP A 215 -9.49 -29.08 -1.67
C ASP A 215 -9.80 -27.58 -1.78
N ILE A 216 -8.79 -26.71 -1.62
CA ILE A 216 -8.95 -25.25 -1.81
C ILE A 216 -9.46 -24.95 -3.21
N CYS A 217 -8.80 -25.45 -4.25
CA CYS A 217 -9.20 -25.19 -5.63
C CYS A 217 -10.60 -25.72 -5.94
N SER A 218 -10.97 -26.90 -5.42
CA SER A 218 -12.33 -27.44 -5.62
C SER A 218 -13.41 -26.59 -4.95
N ASN A 219 -13.10 -25.92 -3.83
CA ASN A 219 -14.05 -25.07 -3.10
C ASN A 219 -14.11 -23.63 -3.60
N VAL A 220 -13.09 -23.16 -4.31
CA VAL A 220 -12.97 -21.76 -4.74
C VAL A 220 -13.18 -21.59 -6.25
N LEU A 221 -12.85 -22.61 -7.06
CA LEU A 221 -13.00 -22.59 -8.52
C LEU A 221 -14.25 -23.35 -9.02
N SER A 222 -15.10 -23.85 -8.11
CA SER A 222 -16.43 -24.41 -8.46
C SER A 222 -17.48 -23.32 -8.61
#